data_AF-A0A485D026-F1
#
_entry.id   AF-A0A485D026-F1
#
_cell.length_a   1.000
_cell.length_b   1.000
_cell.length_c   1.000
_cell.angle_alpha   90.00
_cell.angle_beta   90.00
_cell.angle_gamma   90.00
#
_symmetry.space_group_name_H-M   'P 1'
#
loop_
_entity.id
_entity.type
_entity.pdbx_description
1 polymer ?
#
loop_
_entity_poly.entity_id
_entity_poly.type
_entity_poly.pdbx_seq_one_letter_code
_entity_poly.pdbx_strand_id
1 'polypeptide(L)'
;MPKTCIVGYNNVRFDDEVSRNIFYRNFYDPYAWSWQHDNSRWDLLDVMRACYALRPEGINWPENDEGLPSFRLEHLTVANDIEHSNAHDAMADVYATIAMAKLVKARQPRLFDYLYSHRKQAQAGDADRRCAHEAAGPCLRHVWRGARQHQPGGTAGLASG
;
A
#
# COMPACT_ATOMS: atom_id res chain seq x y z
N MET A 1 3.74 2.21 -21.33
CA MET A 1 3.17 3.57 -21.23
C MET A 1 3.84 4.30 -20.09
N PRO A 2 4.13 5.61 -20.24
CA PRO A 2 4.63 6.44 -19.15
C PRO A 2 3.49 6.86 -18.20
N LYS A 3 3.80 7.07 -16.91
CA LYS A 3 2.90 7.60 -15.86
C LYS A 3 1.65 6.75 -15.61
N THR A 4 1.77 5.42 -15.68
CA THR A 4 0.65 4.51 -15.43
C THR A 4 0.66 4.01 -13.98
N CYS A 5 -0.51 4.04 -13.33
CA CYS A 5 -0.72 3.38 -12.04
C CYS A 5 -1.46 2.06 -12.28
N ILE A 6 -0.78 0.95 -11.99
CA ILE A 6 -1.34 -0.39 -12.17
C ILE A 6 -1.98 -0.78 -10.85
N VAL A 7 -3.28 -1.06 -10.89
CA VAL A 7 -4.09 -1.32 -9.71
C VAL A 7 -5.06 -2.45 -10.01
N GLY A 8 -5.28 -3.30 -9.01
CA GLY A 8 -6.30 -4.33 -9.01
C GLY A 8 -6.76 -4.63 -7.60
N TYR A 9 -7.42 -5.77 -7.44
CA TYR A 9 -7.86 -6.27 -6.15
C TYR A 9 -7.03 -7.50 -5.78
N ASN A 10 -6.18 -7.40 -4.75
CA ASN A 10 -5.20 -8.44 -4.39
C ASN A 10 -4.15 -8.73 -5.48
N ASN A 11 -3.89 -7.76 -6.37
CA ASN A 11 -2.98 -7.94 -7.50
C ASN A 11 -1.52 -8.09 -7.05
N VAL A 12 -1.12 -7.43 -5.95
CA VAL A 12 0.29 -7.46 -5.49
C VAL A 12 0.74 -8.87 -5.10
N ARG A 13 -0.20 -9.71 -4.65
CA ARG A 13 0.06 -11.09 -4.21
C ARG A 13 -0.30 -12.16 -5.25
N PHE A 14 -0.96 -11.78 -6.35
CA PHE A 14 -1.42 -12.74 -7.36
C PHE A 14 -1.08 -12.27 -8.77
N ASP A 15 -1.81 -11.29 -9.31
CA ASP A 15 -1.64 -10.83 -10.70
C ASP A 15 -0.23 -10.30 -11.02
N ASP A 16 0.41 -9.62 -10.06
CA ASP A 16 1.80 -9.16 -10.17
C ASP A 16 2.77 -10.34 -10.31
N GLU A 17 2.53 -11.45 -9.61
CA GLU A 17 3.37 -12.66 -9.68
C GLU A 17 3.17 -13.39 -11.00
N VAL A 18 1.92 -13.49 -11.46
CA VAL A 18 1.58 -14.04 -12.77
C VAL A 18 2.25 -13.22 -13.88
N SER A 19 2.14 -11.89 -13.81
CA SER A 19 2.75 -10.96 -14.77
C SER A 19 4.28 -11.08 -14.79
N ARG A 20 4.93 -11.14 -13.62
CA ARG A 20 6.38 -11.39 -13.52
C ARG A 20 6.77 -12.70 -14.19
N ASN A 21 6.04 -13.78 -13.92
CA ASN A 21 6.30 -15.09 -14.50
C ASN A 21 6.06 -15.13 -16.02
N ILE A 22 5.07 -14.39 -16.53
CA ILE A 22 4.83 -14.26 -17.97
C ILE A 22 5.96 -13.47 -18.62
N PHE A 23 6.35 -12.32 -18.07
CA PHE A 23 7.43 -11.51 -18.61
C PHE A 23 8.76 -12.26 -18.60
N TYR A 24 9.06 -12.96 -17.52
CA TYR A 24 10.24 -13.82 -17.42
C TYR A 24 10.28 -14.89 -18.51
N ARG A 25 9.17 -15.58 -18.76
CA ARG A 25 9.07 -16.62 -19.81
C ARG A 25 9.20 -16.07 -21.23
N ASN A 26 8.83 -14.81 -21.44
CA ASN A 26 8.83 -14.17 -22.76
C ASN A 26 10.02 -13.21 -22.96
N PHE A 27 11.07 -13.30 -22.14
CA PHE A 27 12.28 -12.47 -22.23
C PHE A 27 12.06 -10.95 -22.06
N TYR A 28 11.00 -10.57 -21.32
CA TYR A 28 10.79 -9.18 -20.89
C TYR A 28 11.30 -8.99 -19.46
N ASP A 29 11.68 -7.76 -19.12
CA ASP A 29 12.05 -7.41 -17.74
C ASP A 29 10.83 -7.57 -16.81
N PRO A 30 10.90 -8.45 -15.80
CA PRO A 30 9.77 -8.79 -14.95
C PRO A 30 9.40 -7.69 -13.93
N TYR A 31 10.23 -6.66 -13.73
CA TYR A 31 10.02 -5.62 -12.73
C TYR A 31 9.92 -4.21 -13.30
N ALA A 32 10.56 -3.95 -14.44
CA ALA A 32 10.63 -2.66 -15.13
C ALA A 32 9.26 -1.96 -15.24
N TRP A 33 8.22 -2.72 -15.59
CA TRP A 33 6.87 -2.20 -15.80
C TRP A 33 6.29 -1.49 -14.55
N SER A 34 6.73 -1.86 -13.35
CA SER A 34 6.18 -1.36 -12.08
C SER A 34 6.78 -0.04 -11.59
N TRP A 35 7.94 0.39 -12.12
CA TRP A 35 8.67 1.57 -11.63
C TRP A 35 9.26 2.46 -12.73
N GLN A 36 9.54 1.93 -13.92
CA GLN A 36 10.09 2.73 -15.01
C GLN A 36 9.06 3.75 -15.51
N HIS A 37 9.55 4.88 -16.03
CA HIS A 37 8.71 5.95 -16.61
C HIS A 37 7.66 6.56 -15.66
N ASP A 38 8.00 6.72 -14.37
CA ASP A 38 7.08 7.17 -13.32
C ASP A 38 5.85 6.27 -13.14
N ASN A 39 5.96 5.00 -13.50
CA ASN A 39 4.93 4.02 -13.21
C ASN A 39 4.90 3.71 -11.70
N SER A 40 3.73 3.28 -11.25
CA SER A 40 3.53 2.85 -9.88
C SER A 40 2.52 1.72 -9.82
N ARG A 41 2.52 1.00 -8.72
CA ARG A 41 1.54 -0.04 -8.41
C ARG A 41 0.74 0.33 -7.18
N TRP A 42 -0.48 -0.20 -7.10
CA TRP A 42 -1.35 -0.05 -5.95
C TRP A 42 -2.25 -1.26 -5.81
N ASP A 43 -2.74 -1.52 -4.60
CA ASP A 43 -3.64 -2.64 -4.30
C ASP A 43 -4.84 -2.12 -3.51
N LEU A 44 -6.04 -2.37 -4.02
CA LEU A 44 -7.26 -1.89 -3.39
C LEU A 44 -7.66 -2.73 -2.16
N LEU A 45 -7.19 -3.99 -2.05
CA LEU A 45 -7.52 -4.85 -0.91
C LEU A 45 -7.00 -4.24 0.41
N ASP A 46 -5.76 -3.76 0.42
CA ASP A 46 -5.18 -3.14 1.62
C ASP A 46 -5.83 -1.78 1.91
N VAL A 47 -6.32 -1.07 0.88
CA VAL A 47 -7.13 0.14 1.06
C VAL A 47 -8.44 -0.18 1.75
N MET A 48 -9.15 -1.24 1.35
CA MET A 48 -10.39 -1.66 2.00
C MET A 48 -10.16 -2.05 3.48
N ARG A 49 -9.08 -2.78 3.76
CA ARG A 49 -8.68 -3.13 5.14
C ARG A 49 -8.36 -1.89 5.98
N ALA A 50 -7.62 -0.93 5.42
CA ALA A 50 -7.30 0.32 6.09
C ALA A 50 -8.57 1.17 6.35
N CYS A 51 -9.51 1.19 5.40
CA CYS A 51 -10.79 1.86 5.59
C CYS A 51 -11.58 1.21 6.73
N TYR A 52 -11.71 -0.11 6.74
CA TYR A 52 -12.39 -0.83 7.82
C TYR A 52 -11.76 -0.56 9.19
N ALA A 53 -10.43 -0.60 9.31
CA ALA A 53 -9.73 -0.44 10.58
C ALA A 53 -9.73 1.00 11.12
N LEU A 54 -9.60 2.01 10.24
CA LEU A 54 -9.41 3.40 10.66
C LEU A 54 -10.71 4.22 10.62
N ARG A 55 -11.56 3.99 9.61
CA ARG A 55 -12.77 4.77 9.33
C ARG A 55 -13.82 3.88 8.63
N PRO A 56 -14.49 2.97 9.37
CA PRO A 56 -15.50 2.08 8.77
C PRO A 56 -16.78 2.82 8.35
N GLU A 57 -16.96 4.07 8.80
CA GLU A 57 -18.15 4.88 8.54
C GLU A 57 -18.38 5.13 7.03
N GLY A 58 -19.61 4.86 6.59
CA GLY A 58 -20.10 5.18 5.25
C GLY A 58 -19.99 4.06 4.22
N ILE A 59 -19.44 2.90 4.59
CA ILE A 59 -19.38 1.68 3.76
C ILE A 59 -20.03 0.55 4.56
N ASN A 60 -20.83 -0.27 3.88
CA ASN A 60 -21.42 -1.47 4.48
C ASN A 60 -20.40 -2.61 4.41
N TRP A 61 -20.08 -3.19 5.57
CA TRP A 61 -19.10 -4.26 5.70
C TRP A 61 -19.83 -5.58 5.93
N PRO A 62 -19.81 -6.51 4.96
CA PRO A 62 -20.44 -7.82 5.13
C PRO A 62 -19.62 -8.69 6.09
N GLU A 63 -20.32 -9.41 6.95
CA GLU A 63 -19.74 -10.43 7.82
C GLU A 63 -19.86 -11.82 7.17
N ASN A 64 -18.95 -12.73 7.49
CA ASN A 64 -19.07 -14.14 7.12
C ASN A 64 -19.89 -14.92 8.17
N ASP A 65 -20.13 -16.20 7.92
CA ASP A 65 -20.90 -17.08 8.82
C ASP A 65 -20.25 -17.27 10.21
N GLU A 66 -18.97 -16.88 10.34
CA GLU A 66 -18.20 -16.91 11.59
C GLU A 66 -18.21 -15.57 12.34
N GLY A 67 -18.92 -14.55 11.83
CA GLY A 67 -18.99 -13.21 12.42
C GLY A 67 -17.74 -12.34 12.18
N LEU A 68 -16.89 -12.72 11.22
CA LEU A 68 -15.70 -11.97 10.82
C LEU A 68 -15.98 -11.13 9.56
N PRO A 69 -15.36 -9.94 9.43
CA PRO A 69 -15.53 -9.10 8.26
C PRO A 69 -14.97 -9.77 7.00
N SER A 70 -15.79 -9.90 5.97
CA SER A 70 -15.40 -10.45 4.67
C SER A 70 -14.92 -9.37 3.72
N PHE A 71 -13.70 -9.52 3.19
CA PHE A 71 -13.13 -8.63 2.18
C PHE A 71 -13.18 -9.24 0.77
N ARG A 72 -14.10 -10.17 0.51
CA ARG A 72 -14.32 -10.67 -0.85
C ARG A 72 -15.05 -9.60 -1.66
N LEU A 73 -14.58 -9.36 -2.89
CA LEU A 73 -15.11 -8.31 -3.76
C LEU A 73 -16.61 -8.50 -3.99
N GLU A 74 -17.04 -9.73 -4.27
CA GLU A 74 -18.45 -10.12 -4.42
C GLU A 74 -19.31 -9.69 -3.23
N HIS A 75 -18.88 -10.01 -2.01
CA HIS A 75 -19.62 -9.68 -0.79
C HIS A 75 -19.71 -8.17 -0.60
N LEU A 76 -18.60 -7.46 -0.84
CA LEU A 76 -18.53 -6.01 -0.68
C LEU A 76 -19.42 -5.29 -1.70
N THR A 77 -19.43 -5.75 -2.96
CA THR A 77 -20.31 -5.16 -3.98
C THR A 77 -21.78 -5.37 -3.65
N VAL A 78 -22.16 -6.58 -3.21
CA VAL A 78 -23.54 -6.88 -2.83
C VAL A 78 -23.98 -6.06 -1.62
N ALA A 79 -23.12 -5.90 -0.60
CA ALA A 79 -23.44 -5.12 0.59
C ALA A 79 -23.58 -3.61 0.33
N ASN A 80 -23.00 -3.10 -0.75
CA ASN A 80 -22.99 -1.67 -1.10
C ASN A 80 -23.81 -1.35 -2.36
N ASP A 81 -24.75 -2.23 -2.74
CA ASP A 81 -25.65 -2.07 -3.89
C ASP A 81 -24.93 -1.81 -5.22
N ILE A 82 -23.76 -2.42 -5.42
CA ILE A 82 -23.01 -2.36 -6.68
C ILE A 82 -23.35 -3.61 -7.49
N GLU A 83 -23.86 -3.40 -8.70
CA GLU A 83 -24.16 -4.48 -9.63
C GLU A 83 -22.91 -5.29 -9.96
N HIS A 84 -22.95 -6.57 -9.58
CA HIS A 84 -21.89 -7.54 -9.85
C HIS A 84 -22.48 -8.68 -10.69
N SER A 85 -22.88 -8.36 -11.92
CA SER A 85 -23.38 -9.35 -12.87
C SER A 85 -22.20 -10.24 -13.34
N ASN A 86 -22.22 -11.53 -12.99
CA ASN A 86 -21.17 -12.53 -13.21
C ASN A 86 -19.85 -12.28 -12.46
N ALA A 87 -19.79 -12.80 -11.23
CA ALA A 87 -18.63 -12.80 -10.33
C ALA A 87 -17.33 -13.49 -10.84
N HIS A 88 -17.27 -13.88 -12.11
CA HIS A 88 -16.13 -14.59 -12.70
C HIS A 88 -15.75 -14.08 -14.09
N ASP A 89 -16.27 -12.92 -14.51
CA ASP A 89 -15.77 -12.22 -15.70
C ASP A 89 -14.69 -11.22 -15.28
N ALA A 90 -13.52 -11.30 -15.92
CA ALA A 90 -12.40 -10.40 -15.66
C ALA A 90 -12.81 -8.92 -15.81
N MET A 91 -13.73 -8.62 -16.74
CA MET A 91 -14.24 -7.26 -16.89
C MET A 91 -15.17 -6.85 -15.73
N ALA A 92 -16.02 -7.75 -15.24
CA ALA A 92 -16.89 -7.48 -14.10
C ALA A 92 -16.07 -7.16 -12.85
N ASP A 93 -15.00 -7.92 -12.58
CA ASP A 93 -14.09 -7.66 -11.46
C ASP A 93 -13.39 -6.30 -11.57
N VAL A 94 -13.00 -5.90 -12.78
CA VAL A 94 -12.41 -4.57 -13.03
C VAL A 94 -13.44 -3.47 -12.74
N TYR A 95 -14.68 -3.61 -13.21
CA TYR A 95 -15.74 -2.64 -12.93
C TYR A 95 -16.10 -2.56 -11.45
N ALA A 96 -16.20 -3.70 -10.77
CA ALA A 96 -16.41 -3.79 -9.34
C ALA A 96 -15.28 -3.09 -8.57
N THR A 97 -14.02 -3.35 -8.93
CA THR A 97 -12.86 -2.69 -8.32
C THR A 97 -12.89 -1.17 -8.51
N ILE A 98 -13.24 -0.70 -9.72
CA ILE A 98 -13.40 0.74 -10.00
C ILE A 98 -14.54 1.33 -9.17
N ALA A 99 -15.68 0.65 -9.07
CA ALA A 99 -16.83 1.09 -8.30
C ALA A 99 -16.49 1.19 -6.80
N MET A 100 -15.79 0.20 -6.25
CA MET A 100 -15.30 0.23 -4.87
C MET A 100 -14.31 1.38 -4.63
N ALA A 101 -13.37 1.60 -5.54
CA ALA A 101 -12.44 2.73 -5.42
C ALA A 101 -13.18 4.08 -5.44
N LYS A 102 -14.20 4.23 -6.29
CA LYS A 102 -15.07 5.42 -6.32
C LYS A 102 -15.84 5.58 -5.02
N LEU A 103 -16.39 4.50 -4.47
CA LEU A 103 -17.12 4.51 -3.20
C LEU A 103 -16.22 4.97 -2.05
N VAL A 104 -15.03 4.39 -1.91
CA VAL A 104 -14.05 4.79 -0.89
C VAL A 104 -13.66 6.26 -1.06
N LYS A 105 -13.40 6.70 -2.30
CA LYS A 105 -13.07 8.10 -2.57
C LYS A 105 -14.22 9.06 -2.22
N ALA A 106 -15.46 8.67 -2.44
CA ALA A 106 -16.62 9.50 -2.13
C ALA A 106 -16.90 9.58 -0.62
N ARG A 107 -16.75 8.46 0.10
CA ARG A 107 -17.04 8.38 1.54
C ARG A 107 -15.87 8.87 2.39
N GLN A 108 -14.63 8.58 2.00
CA GLN A 108 -13.41 8.83 2.76
C GLN A 108 -12.30 9.44 1.87
N PRO A 109 -12.48 10.64 1.30
CA PRO A 109 -11.54 11.24 0.35
C PRO A 109 -10.15 11.49 0.98
N ARG A 110 -10.10 11.97 2.23
CA ARG A 110 -8.83 12.26 2.91
C ARG A 110 -7.99 11.01 3.16
N LEU A 111 -8.64 9.90 3.53
CA LEU A 111 -7.96 8.62 3.74
C LEU A 111 -7.47 8.04 2.41
N PHE A 112 -8.31 8.12 1.37
CA PHE A 112 -7.94 7.68 0.03
C PHE A 112 -6.72 8.43 -0.50
N ASP A 113 -6.71 9.77 -0.40
CA ASP A 113 -5.57 10.60 -0.84
C ASP A 113 -4.30 10.32 -0.02
N TYR A 114 -4.45 10.08 1.29
CA TYR A 114 -3.34 9.67 2.14
C TYR A 114 -2.75 8.33 1.70
N LEU A 115 -3.58 7.29 1.53
CA LEU A 115 -3.11 5.97 1.09
C LEU A 115 -2.52 6.01 -0.32
N TYR A 116 -3.13 6.77 -1.23
CA TYR A 116 -2.63 6.94 -2.59
C TYR A 116 -1.28 7.65 -2.62
N SER A 117 -1.09 8.68 -1.79
CA SER A 117 0.18 9.40 -1.68
C SER A 117 1.27 8.59 -0.99
N HIS A 118 0.95 7.58 -0.18
CA HIS A 118 1.94 6.73 0.51
C HIS A 118 2.25 5.41 -0.21
N ARG A 119 1.77 5.24 -1.45
CA ARG A 119 1.99 4.00 -2.22
C ARG A 119 3.44 3.74 -2.62
N LYS A 120 4.27 4.78 -2.69
CA LYS A 120 5.70 4.63 -3.05
C LYS A 120 6.48 4.25 -1.81
N GLN A 121 7.41 3.30 -1.96
CA GLN A 121 8.22 2.75 -0.87
C GLN A 121 8.96 3.83 -0.06
N ALA A 122 9.43 4.90 -0.71
CA ALA A 122 10.07 6.03 -0.04
C ALA A 122 9.15 6.75 0.97
N GLN A 123 7.86 6.87 0.64
CA GLN A 123 6.87 7.57 1.46
C GLN A 123 6.35 6.70 2.59
N ALA A 124 6.20 5.38 2.36
CA ALA A 124 5.87 4.43 3.41
C ALA A 124 6.97 4.36 4.50
N GLY A 125 8.24 4.34 4.11
CA GLY A 125 9.37 4.33 5.05
C GLY A 125 9.46 5.60 5.91
N ASP A 126 9.04 6.75 5.38
CA ASP A 126 9.00 8.00 6.15
C ASP A 126 7.83 8.05 7.15
N ALA A 127 6.70 7.38 6.85
CA ALA A 127 5.59 7.25 7.80
C ALA A 127 5.98 6.37 9.00
N ASP A 128 6.66 5.26 8.76
CA ASP A 128 7.18 4.39 9.83
C ASP A 128 8.16 5.12 10.75
N ARG A 129 9.07 5.93 10.17
CA ARG A 129 9.99 6.78 10.93
C ARG A 129 9.27 7.83 11.79
N ARG A 130 8.17 8.42 11.32
CA ARG A 130 7.39 9.40 12.09
C ARG A 130 6.64 8.72 13.23
N CYS A 131 5.96 7.60 12.97
CA CYS A 131 5.30 6.81 14.01
C CYS A 131 6.29 6.32 15.07
N ALA A 132 7.47 5.83 14.68
CA ALA A 132 8.52 5.44 15.62
C ALA A 132 9.02 6.61 16.47
N HIS A 133 9.05 7.83 15.92
CA HIS A 133 9.51 9.03 16.61
C HIS A 133 8.42 9.66 17.52
N GLU A 134 7.14 9.40 17.27
CA GLU A 134 6.02 9.77 18.14
C GLU A 134 5.72 8.72 19.23
N ALA A 135 5.88 7.43 18.93
CA ALA A 135 5.74 6.34 19.90
C ALA A 135 6.92 6.25 20.88
N ALA A 136 8.09 6.75 20.48
CA ALA A 136 9.21 6.97 21.40
C ALA A 136 8.93 8.19 22.28
N GLY A 137 8.34 7.96 23.46
CA GLY A 137 8.17 8.99 24.49
C GLY A 137 9.49 9.71 24.83
N PRO A 138 9.43 10.83 25.57
CA PRO A 138 10.55 11.76 25.77
C PRO A 138 11.84 11.10 26.30
N CYS A 139 11.74 9.95 26.96
CA CYS A 139 12.86 9.19 27.51
C CYS A 139 13.80 8.59 26.42
N LEU A 140 13.28 8.20 25.25
CA LEU A 140 14.09 7.55 24.19
C LEU A 140 14.74 8.53 23.21
N ARG A 141 14.37 9.83 23.24
CA ARG A 141 15.02 10.86 22.41
C ARG A 141 16.47 11.13 22.79
N HIS A 142 16.89 10.84 24.01
CA HIS A 142 18.29 10.99 24.44
C HIS A 142 19.18 9.85 23.93
N VAL A 143 18.67 8.62 23.85
CA VAL A 143 19.45 7.46 23.39
C VAL A 143 19.82 7.61 21.91
N TRP A 144 18.90 8.11 21.07
CA TRP A 144 19.17 8.31 19.64
C TRP A 144 20.06 9.51 19.31
N ARG A 145 20.19 10.51 20.21
CA ARG A 145 21.19 11.59 20.05
C ARG A 145 22.61 11.15 20.42
N GLY A 146 22.77 10.14 21.27
CA GLY A 146 24.07 9.58 21.64
C GLY A 146 24.75 8.80 20.52
N ALA A 147 23.97 8.15 19.65
CA ALA A 147 24.50 7.33 18.56
C ALA A 147 25.08 8.12 17.36
N ARG A 148 24.95 9.45 17.33
CA ARG A 148 25.60 10.32 16.31
C ARG A 148 26.94 10.92 16.73
N GLN A 149 27.38 10.76 17.99
CA GLN A 149 28.60 11.40 18.48
C GLN A 149 29.86 10.51 18.46
N HIS A 150 29.75 9.24 18.08
CA HIS A 150 30.93 8.43 17.76
C HIS A 150 31.38 8.68 16.31
N GLN A 151 31.98 9.85 16.09
CA GLN A 151 33.13 9.90 15.18
C GLN A 151 34.37 9.50 15.99
N PRO A 152 35.21 8.56 15.51
CA PRO A 152 36.52 8.36 16.12
C PRO A 152 37.35 9.61 15.82
N GLY A 153 37.68 10.35 16.89
CA GLY A 153 38.54 11.52 16.83
C GLY A 153 39.97 11.15 16.45
N GLY A 154 40.54 12.01 15.58
CA GLY A 154 41.92 12.49 15.58
C GLY A 154 43.06 11.54 15.93
N THR A 155 43.85 11.18 14.92
CA THR A 155 45.28 10.91 15.10
C THR A 155 46.04 12.24 15.20
N ALA A 156 46.29 12.68 16.43
CA ALA A 156 47.30 13.67 16.75
C ALA A 156 48.71 13.08 16.54
N GLY A 157 49.66 13.95 16.18
CA GLY A 157 50.95 13.62 15.57
C GLY A 157 51.96 12.88 16.44
N LEU A 158 52.87 12.21 15.73
CA LEU A 158 54.15 11.73 16.22
C LEU A 158 55.25 12.67 15.69
N ALA A 159 55.77 13.48 16.61
CA ALA A 159 57.04 14.19 16.45
C ALA A 159 57.93 13.77 17.63
N SER A 160 59.01 13.05 17.34
CA SER A 160 60.23 12.99 18.16
C SER A 160 61.25 12.06 17.49
N GLY A 161 62.41 12.59 17.12
CA GLY A 161 63.57 11.83 16.61
C GLY A 161 64.32 12.58 15.53
#